data_AF-A0A5C1QBY9-F1
#
_entry.id   AF-A0A5C1QBY9-F1
#
_cell.length_a   1.000
_cell.length_b   1.000
_cell.length_c   1.000
_cell.angle_alpha   90.00
_cell.angle_beta   90.00
_cell.angle_gamma   90.00
#
_symmetry.space_group_name_H-M   'P 1'
#
loop_
_entity.id
_entity.type
_entity.pdbx_description
1 polymer ?
#
loop_
_entity_poly.entity_id
_entity_poly.type
_entity_poly.pdbx_seq_one_letter_code
_entity_poly.pdbx_strand_id
1 'polypeptide(L)'
;MNLKVYKEKVKSKEIKSYNNLRTHLTTYIAVNIGIFILNMMTSPSFPWFLFVTGGWGIGMVSHWGERFIALKNLDDVINITDMDTKDLEELIKSHRLRHNFYQHIISNIAVSIYLLTINIITSTAFMWSFIPIVAMGIGVASHWASYTNRKSYEEPINIDPNDISDILTNSQLQRAIVLRESILSTIVEIRHKFKDFASDILPKIDSYVETIQLLTQKEEDLDELLKESSTNDLILDKEELKNKKGNTDSPVLITEYNRLIDDIDNHITTIKKLEEDKELLKLKITSSINSLKHLNLELVGIKSQTTLEDSSILDDFDKKSSELALYYKDLLESYNELSNTSSKN
;
A
#
# COMPACT_ATOMS: atom_id res chain seq x y z
N MET A 1 18.32 6.67 -18.15
CA MET A 1 18.46 7.01 -16.71
C MET A 1 18.40 5.69 -15.94
N ASN A 2 19.23 5.43 -14.93
CA ASN A 2 19.26 4.12 -14.23
C ASN A 2 18.18 4.06 -13.12
N LEU A 3 17.57 2.89 -12.88
CA LEU A 3 16.52 2.66 -11.87
C LEU A 3 16.93 3.14 -10.46
N LYS A 4 18.17 2.86 -10.03
CA LYS A 4 18.68 3.31 -8.72
C LYS A 4 18.67 4.84 -8.60
N VAL A 5 19.12 5.53 -9.66
CA VAL A 5 19.12 7.00 -9.73
C VAL A 5 17.69 7.54 -9.75
N TYR A 6 16.75 6.84 -10.39
CA TYR A 6 15.35 7.23 -10.38
C TYR A 6 14.69 7.06 -9.02
N LYS A 7 14.91 5.93 -8.33
CA LYS A 7 14.42 5.69 -6.96
C LYS A 7 14.87 6.79 -6.01
N GLU A 8 16.17 7.13 -6.02
CA GLU A 8 16.72 8.23 -5.22
C GLU A 8 16.07 9.58 -5.56
N LYS A 9 15.81 9.83 -6.85
CA LYS A 9 15.11 11.06 -7.29
C LYS A 9 13.65 11.11 -6.81
N VAL A 10 12.95 9.99 -6.79
CA VAL A 10 11.56 9.91 -6.29
C VAL A 10 11.53 10.05 -4.76
N LYS A 11 12.42 9.36 -4.03
CA LYS A 11 12.56 9.46 -2.58
C LYS A 11 12.89 10.88 -2.13
N SER A 12 13.89 11.52 -2.76
CA SER A 12 14.24 12.91 -2.47
C SER A 12 13.10 13.90 -2.80
N LYS A 13 12.29 13.62 -3.84
CA LYS A 13 11.11 14.42 -4.18
C LYS A 13 10.01 14.29 -3.14
N GLU A 14 9.77 13.09 -2.57
CA GLU A 14 8.83 12.90 -1.46
C GLU A 14 9.27 13.69 -0.23
N ILE A 15 10.52 13.51 0.21
CA ILE A 15 11.07 14.19 1.39
C ILE A 15 10.99 15.72 1.23
N LYS A 16 11.34 16.24 0.04
CA LYS A 16 11.23 17.66 -0.26
C LYS A 16 9.77 18.15 -0.23
N SER A 17 8.85 17.38 -0.79
CA SER A 17 7.41 17.73 -0.81
C SER A 17 6.81 17.69 0.60
N TYR A 18 7.22 16.74 1.43
CA TYR A 18 6.85 16.67 2.84
C TYR A 18 7.32 17.88 3.64
N ASN A 19 8.61 18.25 3.50
CA ASN A 19 9.17 19.41 4.20
C ASN A 19 8.50 20.71 3.75
N ASN A 20 8.31 20.90 2.44
CA ASN A 20 7.61 22.06 1.90
C ASN A 20 6.17 22.16 2.44
N LEU A 21 5.42 21.05 2.43
CA LEU A 21 4.07 21.02 2.96
C LEU A 21 4.04 21.40 4.45
N ARG A 22 4.95 20.88 5.26
CA ARG A 22 5.02 21.21 6.70
C ARG A 22 5.30 22.69 6.91
N THR A 23 6.28 23.25 6.23
CA THR A 23 6.62 24.68 6.34
C THR A 23 5.43 25.56 5.96
N HIS A 24 4.80 25.30 4.81
CA HIS A 24 3.64 26.06 4.36
C HIS A 24 2.43 25.88 5.27
N LEU A 25 2.18 24.67 5.80
CA LEU A 25 1.09 24.39 6.73
C LEU A 25 1.27 25.14 8.05
N THR A 26 2.49 25.16 8.60
CA THR A 26 2.79 25.91 9.83
C THR A 26 2.55 27.41 9.63
N THR A 27 3.07 27.99 8.55
CA THR A 27 2.83 29.40 8.23
C THR A 27 1.34 29.68 8.00
N TYR A 28 0.66 28.81 7.27
CA TYR A 28 -0.76 28.92 6.99
C TYR A 28 -1.58 28.95 8.29
N ILE A 29 -1.35 28.01 9.21
CA ILE A 29 -2.08 27.97 10.49
C ILE A 29 -1.80 29.23 11.31
N ALA A 30 -0.52 29.60 11.47
CA ALA A 30 -0.13 30.76 12.27
C ALA A 30 -0.75 32.07 11.76
N VAL A 31 -0.66 32.31 10.45
CA VAL A 31 -1.23 33.50 9.81
C VAL A 31 -2.75 33.50 9.90
N ASN A 32 -3.41 32.37 9.62
CA ASN A 32 -4.88 32.32 9.65
C ASN A 32 -5.45 32.49 11.06
N ILE A 33 -4.78 32.01 12.11
CA ILE A 33 -5.17 32.31 13.49
C ILE A 33 -5.11 33.82 13.74
N GLY A 34 -4.03 34.48 13.32
CA GLY A 34 -3.89 35.94 13.46
C GLY A 34 -4.98 36.71 12.71
N ILE A 35 -5.28 36.31 11.48
CA ILE A 35 -6.33 36.93 10.65
C ILE A 35 -7.72 36.68 11.25
N PHE A 36 -7.98 35.48 11.76
CA PHE A 36 -9.23 35.16 12.45
C PHE A 36 -9.43 36.05 13.68
N ILE A 37 -8.41 36.17 14.53
CA ILE A 37 -8.46 37.07 15.70
C ILE A 37 -8.70 38.51 15.25
N LEU A 38 -7.99 38.98 14.22
CA LEU A 38 -8.15 40.33 13.68
C LEU A 38 -9.58 40.56 13.18
N ASN A 39 -10.18 39.59 12.49
CA ASN A 39 -11.56 39.66 12.02
C ASN A 39 -12.54 39.77 13.19
N MET A 40 -12.37 38.96 14.24
CA MET A 40 -13.22 39.02 15.43
C MET A 40 -13.10 40.35 16.19
N MET A 41 -11.93 40.99 16.17
CA MET A 41 -11.71 42.29 16.80
C MET A 41 -12.25 43.47 15.99
N THR A 42 -12.18 43.39 14.66
CA THR A 42 -12.48 44.53 13.77
C THR A 42 -13.90 44.49 13.20
N SER A 43 -14.42 43.32 12.87
CA SER A 43 -15.71 43.14 12.18
C SER A 43 -16.30 41.75 12.44
N PRO A 44 -16.72 41.44 13.69
CA PRO A 44 -17.23 40.11 14.03
C PRO A 44 -18.53 39.74 13.31
N SER A 45 -19.31 40.74 12.87
CA SER A 45 -20.56 40.52 12.13
C SER A 45 -20.35 40.05 10.68
N PHE A 46 -19.14 40.18 10.14
CA PHE A 46 -18.83 39.76 8.77
C PHE A 46 -17.51 38.97 8.73
N PRO A 47 -17.53 37.65 8.45
CA PRO A 47 -16.37 36.78 8.57
C PRO A 47 -15.42 36.90 7.37
N TRP A 48 -14.85 38.10 7.14
CA TRP A 48 -13.98 38.36 6.00
C TRP A 48 -12.70 37.52 6.00
N PHE A 49 -12.28 36.98 7.16
CA PHE A 49 -11.12 36.08 7.24
C PHE A 49 -11.27 34.85 6.33
N LEU A 50 -12.50 34.36 6.12
CA LEU A 50 -12.78 33.21 5.25
C LEU A 50 -12.32 33.42 3.81
N PHE A 51 -12.36 34.66 3.30
CA PHE A 51 -11.86 34.96 1.96
C PHE A 51 -10.35 34.79 1.89
N VAL A 52 -9.61 35.30 2.88
CA VAL A 52 -8.14 35.20 2.92
C VAL A 52 -7.72 33.76 3.18
N THR A 53 -8.36 33.09 4.15
CA THR A 53 -8.13 31.68 4.47
C THR A 53 -8.41 30.78 3.27
N GLY A 54 -9.55 30.92 2.61
CA GLY A 54 -9.88 30.11 1.44
C GLY A 54 -8.96 30.38 0.25
N GLY A 55 -8.58 31.63 0.01
CA GLY A 55 -7.67 32.01 -1.08
C GLY A 55 -6.27 31.40 -0.91
N TRP A 56 -5.71 31.47 0.30
CA TRP A 56 -4.44 30.82 0.63
C TRP A 56 -4.58 29.29 0.74
N GLY A 57 -5.77 28.81 1.11
CA GLY A 57 -6.09 27.39 1.27
C GLY A 57 -5.98 26.60 -0.04
N ILE A 58 -6.24 27.25 -1.18
CA ILE A 58 -6.05 26.64 -2.51
C ILE A 58 -4.57 26.25 -2.72
N GLY A 59 -3.63 27.12 -2.32
CA GLY A 59 -2.19 26.83 -2.37
C GLY A 59 -1.81 25.66 -1.46
N MET A 60 -2.40 25.59 -0.27
CA MET A 60 -2.19 24.46 0.65
C MET A 60 -2.68 23.13 0.08
N VAL A 61 -3.88 23.11 -0.51
CA VAL A 61 -4.45 21.91 -1.16
C VAL A 61 -3.56 21.46 -2.34
N SER A 62 -2.95 22.41 -3.06
CA SER A 62 -2.02 22.11 -4.15
C SER A 62 -0.74 21.43 -3.64
N HIS A 63 -0.10 21.95 -2.58
CA HIS A 63 1.05 21.29 -1.94
C HIS A 63 0.72 19.92 -1.37
N TRP A 64 -0.50 19.76 -0.84
CA TRP A 64 -0.97 18.47 -0.36
C TRP A 64 -1.11 17.45 -1.50
N GLY A 65 -1.66 17.87 -2.64
CA GLY A 65 -1.70 17.10 -3.87
C GLY A 65 -0.32 16.74 -4.43
N GLU A 66 0.63 17.67 -4.40
CA GLU A 66 2.04 17.42 -4.80
C GLU A 66 2.66 16.29 -3.98
N ARG A 67 2.48 16.33 -2.65
CA ARG A 67 2.97 15.27 -1.76
C ARG A 67 2.26 13.95 -2.01
N PHE A 68 0.94 13.95 -2.17
CA PHE A 68 0.17 12.72 -2.44
C PHE A 68 0.68 12.01 -3.70
N ILE A 69 0.94 12.77 -4.77
CA ILE A 69 1.52 12.22 -6.01
C ILE A 69 2.95 11.73 -5.78
N ALA A 70 3.76 12.46 -5.00
CA ALA A 70 5.13 12.05 -4.68
C ALA A 70 5.18 10.75 -3.87
N LEU A 71 4.26 10.57 -2.91
CA LEU A 71 4.09 9.34 -2.13
C LEU A 71 3.68 8.16 -3.03
N LYS A 72 2.68 8.36 -3.90
CA LYS A 72 2.26 7.31 -4.85
C LYS A 72 3.39 6.91 -5.79
N ASN A 73 4.15 7.88 -6.30
CA ASN A 73 5.30 7.59 -7.14
C ASN A 73 6.41 6.84 -6.38
N LEU A 74 6.58 7.09 -5.07
CA LEU A 74 7.52 6.38 -4.22
C LEU A 74 7.09 4.93 -4.01
N ASP A 75 5.81 4.73 -3.70
CA ASP A 75 5.17 3.41 -3.58
C ASP A 75 5.33 2.59 -4.87
N ASP A 76 5.12 3.23 -6.03
CA ASP A 76 5.29 2.59 -7.33
C ASP A 76 6.74 2.10 -7.58
N VAL A 77 7.77 2.72 -6.99
CA VAL A 77 9.19 2.39 -7.25
C VAL A 77 9.90 1.66 -6.11
N ILE A 78 9.35 1.68 -4.90
CA ILE A 78 10.04 1.15 -3.72
C ILE A 78 10.30 -0.35 -3.87
N ASN A 79 9.33 -1.07 -4.44
CA ASN A 79 9.33 -2.53 -4.60
C ASN A 79 9.99 -3.05 -5.90
N ILE A 80 10.45 -2.16 -6.79
CA ILE A 80 11.01 -2.57 -8.10
C ILE A 80 12.50 -2.95 -7.94
N THR A 81 12.86 -4.22 -7.94
CA THR A 81 14.27 -4.65 -7.77
C THR A 81 15.09 -4.51 -9.04
N ASP A 82 14.52 -4.84 -10.19
CA ASP A 82 15.11 -4.67 -11.52
C ASP A 82 14.03 -4.27 -12.54
N MET A 83 14.40 -3.48 -13.54
CA MET A 83 13.47 -2.96 -14.54
C MET A 83 14.23 -2.65 -15.82
N ASP A 84 13.72 -3.16 -16.95
CA ASP A 84 14.29 -2.84 -18.25
C ASP A 84 14.21 -1.33 -18.53
N THR A 85 15.17 -0.84 -19.31
CA THR A 85 15.30 0.57 -19.67
C THR A 85 14.05 1.14 -20.34
N LYS A 86 13.35 0.33 -21.15
CA LYS A 86 12.12 0.71 -21.84
C LYS A 86 10.95 0.87 -20.86
N ASP A 87 10.79 -0.07 -19.94
CA ASP A 87 9.74 -0.04 -18.91
C ASP A 87 9.94 1.11 -17.93
N LEU A 88 11.21 1.42 -17.61
CA LEU A 88 11.57 2.56 -16.78
C LEU A 88 11.21 3.90 -17.45
N GLU A 89 11.42 4.03 -18.76
CA GLU A 89 11.02 5.23 -19.51
C GLU A 89 9.50 5.40 -19.55
N GLU A 90 8.76 4.29 -19.69
CA GLU A 90 7.30 4.30 -19.64
C GLU A 90 6.76 4.67 -18.24
N LEU A 91 7.37 4.14 -17.18
CA LEU A 91 7.06 4.51 -15.81
C LEU A 91 7.34 6.00 -15.53
N ILE A 92 8.49 6.51 -15.98
CA ILE A 92 8.82 7.93 -15.85
C ILE A 92 7.78 8.80 -16.59
N LYS A 93 7.37 8.37 -17.79
CA LYS A 93 6.36 9.05 -18.59
C LYS A 93 4.99 9.03 -17.90
N SER A 94 4.59 7.90 -17.33
CA SER A 94 3.32 7.77 -16.59
C SER A 94 3.31 8.63 -15.33
N HIS A 95 4.41 8.68 -14.56
CA HIS A 95 4.58 9.54 -13.38
C HIS A 95 4.45 11.03 -13.75
N ARG A 96 5.07 11.44 -14.87
CA ARG A 96 5.03 12.83 -15.36
C ARG A 96 3.63 13.23 -15.83
N LEU A 97 2.94 12.34 -16.55
CA LEU A 97 1.58 12.57 -17.03
C LEU A 97 0.59 12.69 -15.86
N ARG A 98 0.68 11.77 -14.89
CA ARG A 98 -0.12 11.83 -13.65
C ARG A 98 0.11 13.16 -12.92
N HIS A 99 1.37 13.57 -12.74
CA HIS A 99 1.68 14.81 -12.03
C HIS A 99 1.00 16.04 -12.66
N ASN A 100 1.16 16.25 -13.96
CA ASN A 100 0.57 17.41 -14.64
C ASN A 100 -0.96 17.39 -14.57
N PHE A 101 -1.56 16.21 -14.71
CA PHE A 101 -3.00 16.04 -14.67
C PHE A 101 -3.61 16.30 -13.28
N TYR A 102 -3.08 15.66 -12.23
CA TYR A 102 -3.60 15.80 -10.88
C TYR A 102 -3.43 17.22 -10.34
N GLN A 103 -2.35 17.92 -10.69
CA GLN A 103 -2.16 19.32 -10.27
C GLN A 103 -3.29 20.22 -10.76
N HIS A 104 -3.67 20.11 -12.03
CA HIS A 104 -4.77 20.91 -12.57
C HIS A 104 -6.14 20.50 -12.02
N ILE A 105 -6.38 19.21 -11.76
CA ILE A 105 -7.65 18.76 -11.18
C ILE A 105 -7.79 19.25 -9.74
N ILE A 106 -6.77 19.04 -8.92
CA ILE A 106 -6.79 19.39 -7.50
C ILE A 106 -6.96 20.90 -7.34
N SER A 107 -6.23 21.71 -8.11
CA SER A 107 -6.39 23.16 -8.07
C SER A 107 -7.78 23.60 -8.53
N ASN A 108 -8.32 23.02 -9.61
CA ASN A 108 -9.65 23.39 -10.12
C ASN A 108 -10.77 23.02 -9.15
N ILE A 109 -10.70 21.86 -8.50
CA ILE A 109 -11.66 21.47 -7.46
C ILE A 109 -11.57 22.45 -6.29
N ALA A 110 -10.36 22.75 -5.82
CA ALA A 110 -10.15 23.67 -4.70
C ALA A 110 -10.70 25.08 -5.01
N VAL A 111 -10.42 25.62 -6.20
CA VAL A 111 -10.94 26.91 -6.66
C VAL A 111 -12.46 26.86 -6.81
N SER A 112 -13.02 25.77 -7.34
CA SER A 112 -14.47 25.63 -7.51
C SER A 112 -15.20 25.64 -6.17
N ILE A 113 -14.69 24.89 -5.19
CA ILE A 113 -15.21 24.89 -3.81
C ILE A 113 -15.11 26.30 -3.23
N TYR A 114 -13.96 26.97 -3.37
CA TYR A 114 -13.76 28.33 -2.88
C TYR A 114 -14.72 29.33 -3.50
N LEU A 115 -14.91 29.32 -4.82
CA LEU A 115 -15.85 30.19 -5.52
C LEU A 115 -17.31 29.93 -5.10
N LEU A 116 -17.68 28.67 -4.88
CA LEU A 116 -18.99 28.33 -4.31
C LEU A 116 -19.15 28.92 -2.91
N THR A 117 -18.13 28.80 -2.06
CA THR A 117 -18.13 29.41 -0.72
C THR A 117 -18.29 30.93 -0.79
N ILE A 118 -17.54 31.61 -1.66
CA ILE A 118 -17.69 33.07 -1.85
C ILE A 118 -19.11 33.40 -2.29
N ASN A 119 -19.63 32.68 -3.28
CA ASN A 119 -20.95 32.96 -3.83
C ASN A 119 -22.05 32.78 -2.78
N ILE A 120 -21.99 31.72 -1.96
CA ILE A 120 -22.93 31.50 -0.85
C ILE A 120 -22.89 32.65 0.17
N ILE A 121 -21.70 33.18 0.46
CA ILE A 121 -21.53 34.28 1.43
C ILE A 121 -21.98 35.63 0.85
N THR A 122 -21.73 35.89 -0.43
CA THR A 122 -21.90 37.22 -1.04
C THR A 122 -23.25 37.39 -1.76
N SER A 123 -23.80 36.33 -2.35
CA SER A 123 -25.02 36.40 -3.15
C SER A 123 -25.66 35.03 -3.33
N THR A 124 -26.69 34.72 -2.54
CA THR A 124 -27.47 33.48 -2.70
C THR A 124 -28.51 33.55 -3.83
N ALA A 125 -28.87 34.76 -4.27
CA ALA A 125 -29.87 34.96 -5.32
C ALA A 125 -29.36 34.60 -6.74
N PHE A 126 -28.05 34.67 -6.98
CA PHE A 126 -27.46 34.36 -8.28
C PHE A 126 -26.12 33.66 -8.12
N MET A 127 -26.03 32.42 -8.61
CA MET A 127 -24.85 31.57 -8.51
C MET A 127 -23.82 31.88 -9.61
N TRP A 128 -23.27 33.10 -9.60
CA TRP A 128 -22.28 33.55 -10.57
C TRP A 128 -21.04 32.63 -10.61
N SER A 129 -20.71 31.94 -9.52
CA SER A 129 -19.57 31.01 -9.42
C SER A 129 -19.67 29.85 -10.40
N PHE A 130 -20.87 29.47 -10.86
CA PHE A 130 -21.00 28.42 -11.87
C PHE A 130 -20.38 28.79 -13.21
N ILE A 131 -20.37 30.08 -13.58
CA ILE A 131 -19.81 30.52 -14.85
C ILE A 131 -18.29 30.21 -14.90
N PRO A 132 -17.46 30.67 -13.94
CA PRO A 132 -16.06 30.25 -13.87
C PRO A 132 -15.86 28.75 -13.69
N ILE A 133 -16.68 28.07 -12.87
CA ILE A 133 -16.53 26.62 -12.62
C ILE A 133 -16.70 25.82 -13.91
N VAL A 134 -17.72 26.13 -14.69
CA VAL A 134 -17.96 25.48 -15.99
C VAL A 134 -16.83 25.81 -16.97
N ALA A 135 -16.40 27.07 -17.05
CA ALA A 135 -15.28 27.46 -17.91
C ALA A 135 -13.97 26.73 -17.57
N MET A 136 -13.63 26.62 -16.27
CA MET A 136 -12.47 25.87 -15.80
C MET A 136 -12.62 24.36 -16.04
N GLY A 137 -13.83 23.83 -15.87
CA GLY A 137 -14.16 22.42 -16.15
C GLY A 137 -13.89 22.02 -17.59
N ILE A 138 -14.18 22.90 -18.56
CA ILE A 138 -13.83 22.70 -19.98
C ILE A 138 -12.30 22.61 -20.16
N GLY A 139 -11.54 23.45 -19.45
CA GLY A 139 -10.08 23.39 -19.45
C GLY A 139 -9.55 22.05 -18.93
N VAL A 140 -10.10 21.54 -17.82
CA VAL A 140 -9.77 20.21 -17.30
C VAL A 140 -10.14 19.11 -18.29
N ALA A 141 -11.32 19.19 -18.90
CA ALA A 141 -11.79 18.22 -19.89
C ALA A 141 -10.87 18.16 -21.12
N SER A 142 -10.30 19.29 -21.55
CA SER A 142 -9.33 19.33 -22.65
C SER A 142 -8.01 18.61 -22.32
N HIS A 143 -7.52 18.76 -21.09
CA HIS A 143 -6.34 18.04 -20.59
C HIS A 143 -6.65 16.56 -20.34
N TRP A 144 -7.86 16.23 -19.88
CA TRP A 144 -8.36 14.85 -19.75
C TRP A 144 -8.43 14.16 -21.11
N ALA A 145 -9.01 14.80 -22.12
CA ALA A 145 -9.06 14.27 -23.48
C ALA A 145 -7.64 14.04 -24.03
N SER A 146 -6.70 14.94 -23.76
CA SER A 146 -5.29 14.75 -24.15
C SER A 146 -4.61 13.58 -23.42
N TYR A 147 -5.04 13.27 -22.19
CA TYR A 147 -4.60 12.12 -21.40
C TYR A 147 -5.18 10.80 -21.92
N THR A 148 -6.47 10.78 -22.30
CA THR A 148 -7.15 9.57 -22.81
C THR A 148 -6.82 9.29 -24.29
N ASN A 149 -6.67 10.33 -25.12
CA ASN A 149 -6.47 10.18 -26.57
C ASN A 149 -5.05 9.70 -26.95
N ARG A 150 -4.10 9.63 -26.00
CA ARG A 150 -2.80 8.94 -26.17
C ARG A 150 -2.82 7.47 -25.74
N LYS A 151 -3.93 6.98 -25.19
CA LYS A 151 -4.18 5.57 -24.85
C LYS A 151 -4.98 4.83 -25.95
N SER A 152 -5.28 5.50 -27.07
CA SER A 152 -6.08 4.94 -28.20
C SER A 152 -5.26 4.51 -29.43
N TYR A 153 -3.95 4.27 -29.27
CA TYR A 153 -3.17 3.47 -30.22
C TYR A 153 -2.60 2.27 -29.47
N GLU A 154 -3.49 1.40 -28.99
CA GLU A 154 -3.17 0.02 -28.68
C GLU A 154 -4.11 -0.80 -29.58
N GLU A 155 -3.51 -1.56 -30.50
CA GLU A 155 -4.21 -2.59 -31.26
C GLU A 155 -5.01 -3.49 -30.30
N PRO A 156 -6.14 -4.08 -30.75
CA PRO A 156 -6.91 -4.98 -29.91
C PRO A 156 -5.96 -6.09 -29.42
N ILE A 157 -5.70 -6.06 -28.11
CA ILE A 157 -4.83 -7.04 -27.45
C ILE A 157 -5.52 -8.39 -27.62
N ASN A 158 -5.00 -9.20 -28.53
CA ASN A 158 -5.32 -10.61 -28.60
C ASN A 158 -4.60 -11.27 -27.43
N ILE A 159 -5.26 -11.31 -26.28
CA ILE A 159 -4.73 -11.95 -25.08
C ILE A 159 -4.83 -13.45 -25.32
N ASP A 160 -3.70 -14.10 -25.57
CA ASP A 160 -3.57 -15.54 -25.49
C ASP A 160 -3.97 -15.96 -24.06
N PRO A 161 -4.90 -16.90 -23.86
CA PRO A 161 -5.28 -17.40 -22.54
C PRO A 161 -4.09 -17.88 -21.69
N ASN A 162 -2.93 -18.15 -22.30
CA ASN A 162 -1.69 -18.49 -21.61
C ASN A 162 -0.93 -17.29 -21.02
N ASP A 163 -1.09 -16.06 -21.53
CA ASP A 163 -0.46 -14.85 -20.94
C ASP A 163 -1.08 -14.46 -19.59
N ILE A 164 -2.33 -14.88 -19.34
CA ILE A 164 -2.97 -14.73 -18.03
C ILE A 164 -2.24 -15.59 -16.98
N SER A 165 -1.62 -16.70 -17.39
CA SER A 165 -0.86 -17.57 -16.48
C SER A 165 0.49 -16.97 -16.05
N ASP A 166 1.04 -16.05 -16.84
CA ASP A 166 2.29 -15.32 -16.55
C ASP A 166 2.04 -13.97 -15.83
N ILE A 167 0.87 -13.34 -16.00
CA ILE A 167 0.44 -12.20 -15.15
C ILE A 167 0.00 -12.69 -13.77
N LEU A 168 -0.72 -13.82 -13.76
CA LEU A 168 -0.37 -14.97 -12.94
C LEU A 168 0.74 -14.75 -11.91
N THR A 169 1.99 -14.91 -12.32
CA THR A 169 3.11 -15.39 -11.50
C THR A 169 3.82 -14.36 -10.63
N ASN A 170 3.45 -13.07 -10.66
CA ASN A 170 4.17 -12.02 -9.93
C ASN A 170 3.43 -11.52 -8.68
N SER A 171 4.09 -11.65 -7.53
CA SER A 171 3.71 -11.17 -6.18
C SER A 171 2.35 -11.64 -5.66
N GLN A 172 2.36 -12.51 -4.63
CA GLN A 172 1.17 -13.02 -3.95
C GLN A 172 0.29 -11.87 -3.41
N LEU A 173 0.92 -10.78 -2.95
CA LEU A 173 0.23 -9.59 -2.47
C LEU A 173 -0.53 -8.85 -3.57
N GLN A 174 0.04 -8.74 -4.77
CA GLN A 174 -0.65 -8.09 -5.91
C GLN A 174 -1.88 -8.89 -6.33
N ARG A 175 -1.82 -10.23 -6.30
CA ARG A 175 -2.99 -11.08 -6.54
C ARG A 175 -4.11 -10.81 -5.53
N ALA A 176 -3.79 -10.68 -4.24
CA ALA A 176 -4.76 -10.40 -3.19
C ALA A 176 -5.43 -9.02 -3.35
N ILE A 177 -4.65 -7.99 -3.70
CA ILE A 177 -5.14 -6.63 -3.90
C ILE A 177 -6.05 -6.54 -5.15
N VAL A 178 -5.66 -7.17 -6.26
CA VAL A 178 -6.49 -7.19 -7.48
C VAL A 178 -7.80 -7.94 -7.23
N LEU A 179 -7.76 -9.06 -6.50
CA LEU A 179 -8.96 -9.78 -6.11
C LEU A 179 -9.88 -8.94 -5.21
N ARG A 180 -9.31 -8.19 -4.26
CA ARG A 180 -10.07 -7.24 -3.44
C ARG A 180 -10.83 -6.23 -4.30
N GLU A 181 -10.15 -5.57 -5.23
CA GLU A 181 -10.78 -4.56 -6.09
C GLU A 181 -11.89 -5.17 -6.99
N SER A 182 -11.67 -6.38 -7.50
CA SER A 182 -12.70 -7.14 -8.24
C SER A 182 -13.93 -7.44 -7.38
N ILE A 183 -13.72 -7.91 -6.15
CA ILE A 183 -14.78 -8.23 -5.19
C ILE A 183 -15.56 -6.96 -4.81
N LEU A 184 -14.86 -5.87 -4.52
CA LEU A 184 -15.46 -4.57 -4.19
C LEU A 184 -16.35 -4.06 -5.33
N SER A 185 -15.87 -4.15 -6.57
CA SER A 185 -16.66 -3.73 -7.74
C SER A 185 -17.95 -4.54 -7.88
N THR A 186 -17.87 -5.87 -7.68
CA THR A 186 -19.02 -6.79 -7.75
C THR A 186 -20.01 -6.52 -6.62
N ILE A 187 -19.54 -6.29 -5.39
CA ILE A 187 -20.39 -5.95 -4.24
C ILE A 187 -21.08 -4.61 -4.46
N VAL A 188 -20.40 -3.59 -5.01
CA VAL A 188 -21.00 -2.28 -5.31
C VAL A 188 -22.12 -2.41 -6.35
N GLU A 189 -21.95 -3.24 -7.38
CA GLU A 189 -23.00 -3.51 -8.38
C GLU A 189 -24.22 -4.23 -7.79
N ILE A 190 -24.00 -5.18 -6.89
CA ILE A 190 -25.06 -6.01 -6.29
C ILE A 190 -25.69 -5.35 -5.05
N ARG A 191 -25.04 -4.32 -4.48
CA ARG A 191 -25.46 -3.60 -3.26
C ARG A 191 -26.92 -3.16 -3.26
N HIS A 192 -27.44 -2.75 -4.42
CA HIS A 192 -28.82 -2.32 -4.55
C HIS A 192 -29.84 -3.45 -4.37
N LYS A 193 -29.44 -4.71 -4.63
CA LYS A 193 -30.29 -5.90 -4.42
C LYS A 193 -30.12 -6.50 -3.02
N PHE A 194 -28.91 -6.45 -2.45
CA PHE A 194 -28.59 -7.09 -1.17
C PHE A 194 -27.83 -6.14 -0.24
N LYS A 195 -28.56 -5.15 0.30
CA LYS A 195 -27.99 -4.05 1.09
C LYS A 195 -27.31 -4.53 2.38
N ASP A 196 -27.96 -5.43 3.11
CA ASP A 196 -27.47 -5.96 4.40
C ASP A 196 -26.28 -6.92 4.22
N PHE A 197 -26.29 -7.69 3.12
CA PHE A 197 -25.15 -8.54 2.72
C PHE A 197 -23.87 -7.72 2.47
N ALA A 198 -24.00 -6.61 1.73
CA ALA A 198 -22.87 -5.76 1.39
C ALA A 198 -22.27 -5.05 2.63
N SER A 199 -23.09 -4.62 3.59
CA SER A 199 -22.57 -3.97 4.81
C SER A 199 -21.78 -4.92 5.70
N ASP A 200 -22.15 -6.20 5.72
CA ASP A 200 -21.59 -7.17 6.66
C ASP A 200 -20.32 -7.83 6.13
N ILE A 201 -20.20 -8.00 4.81
CA ILE A 201 -19.04 -8.69 4.19
C ILE A 201 -17.87 -7.74 3.87
N LEU A 202 -18.14 -6.47 3.58
CA LEU A 202 -17.11 -5.49 3.20
C LEU A 202 -16.00 -5.33 4.25
N PRO A 203 -16.31 -5.12 5.55
CA PRO A 203 -15.28 -5.00 6.58
C PRO A 203 -14.46 -6.29 6.76
N LYS A 204 -15.08 -7.46 6.54
CA LYS A 204 -14.42 -8.76 6.65
C LYS A 204 -13.42 -8.97 5.53
N ILE A 205 -13.77 -8.61 4.30
CA ILE A 205 -12.86 -8.68 3.15
C ILE A 205 -11.67 -7.72 3.34
N ASP A 206 -11.91 -6.51 3.84
CA ASP A 206 -10.84 -5.56 4.12
C ASP A 206 -9.87 -6.08 5.18
N SER A 207 -10.38 -6.58 6.31
CA SER A 207 -9.55 -7.18 7.38
C SER A 207 -8.81 -8.43 6.91
N TYR A 208 -9.42 -9.23 6.04
CA TYR A 208 -8.78 -10.42 5.46
C TYR A 208 -7.59 -10.07 4.57
N VAL A 209 -7.73 -9.06 3.72
CA VAL A 209 -6.66 -8.57 2.83
C VAL A 209 -5.55 -7.90 3.64
N GLU A 210 -5.90 -7.15 4.68
CA GLU A 210 -4.94 -6.59 5.63
C GLU A 210 -4.13 -7.69 6.32
N THR A 211 -4.77 -8.79 6.72
CA THR A 211 -4.06 -9.94 7.32
C THR A 211 -3.10 -10.61 6.32
N ILE A 212 -3.49 -10.72 5.05
CA ILE A 212 -2.60 -11.21 3.97
C ILE A 212 -1.41 -10.27 3.77
N GLN A 213 -1.61 -8.95 3.86
CA GLN A 213 -0.53 -7.96 3.80
C GLN A 213 0.46 -8.13 4.94
N LEU A 214 -0.03 -8.27 6.17
CA LEU A 214 0.81 -8.46 7.35
C LEU A 214 1.59 -9.77 7.29
N LEU A 215 0.97 -10.86 6.81
CA LEU A 215 1.66 -12.12 6.57
C LEU A 215 2.73 -11.97 5.49
N THR A 216 2.44 -11.32 4.38
CA THR A 216 3.43 -11.11 3.30
C THR A 216 4.62 -10.29 3.78
N GLN A 217 4.39 -9.25 4.58
CA GLN A 217 5.47 -8.48 5.21
C GLN A 217 6.34 -9.37 6.11
N LYS A 218 5.71 -10.28 6.87
CA LYS A 218 6.44 -11.23 7.72
C LYS A 218 7.23 -12.25 6.91
N GLU A 219 6.74 -12.68 5.76
CA GLU A 219 7.52 -13.51 4.82
C GLU A 219 8.81 -12.79 4.39
N GLU A 220 8.70 -11.50 4.05
CA GLU A 220 9.81 -10.68 3.58
C GLU A 220 10.84 -10.43 4.71
N ASP A 221 10.37 -10.12 5.92
CA ASP A 221 11.21 -9.99 7.11
C ASP A 221 12.01 -11.30 7.37
N LEU A 222 11.37 -12.47 7.24
CA LEU A 222 12.02 -13.77 7.39
C LEU A 222 13.02 -14.06 6.25
N ASP A 223 12.69 -13.65 5.03
CA ASP A 223 13.58 -13.82 3.89
C ASP A 223 14.84 -12.94 4.01
N GLU A 224 14.72 -11.75 4.61
CA GLU A 224 15.86 -10.88 4.94
C GLU A 224 16.75 -11.52 6.03
N LEU A 225 16.16 -11.97 7.14
CA LEU A 225 16.90 -12.64 8.24
C LEU A 225 17.64 -13.91 7.79
N LEU A 226 17.01 -14.71 6.91
CA LEU A 226 17.61 -15.92 6.36
C LEU A 226 18.73 -15.62 5.35
N LYS A 227 18.66 -14.50 4.62
CA LYS A 227 19.75 -14.07 3.71
C LYS A 227 21.00 -13.63 4.47
N GLU A 228 20.85 -13.02 5.63
CA GLU A 228 21.97 -12.61 6.48
C GLU A 228 22.66 -13.81 7.16
N SER A 229 21.94 -14.93 7.32
CA SER A 229 22.37 -16.10 8.08
C SER A 229 22.71 -17.29 7.16
N SER A 230 23.90 -17.32 6.57
CA SER A 230 24.34 -18.42 5.70
C SER A 230 24.60 -19.71 6.50
N THR A 231 23.70 -20.69 6.37
CA THR A 231 23.85 -22.03 6.98
C THR A 231 25.12 -22.74 6.52
N ASN A 232 25.58 -22.44 5.29
CA ASN A 232 26.78 -23.07 4.73
C ASN A 232 28.06 -22.61 5.44
N ASP A 233 28.15 -21.33 5.81
CA ASP A 233 29.33 -20.81 6.51
C ASP A 233 29.42 -21.41 7.92
N LEU A 234 28.28 -21.55 8.60
CA LEU A 234 28.19 -22.20 9.91
C LEU A 234 28.59 -23.69 9.87
N ILE A 235 28.23 -24.41 8.80
CA ILE A 235 28.64 -25.81 8.61
C ILE A 235 30.17 -25.92 8.39
N LEU A 236 30.75 -25.00 7.60
CA LEU A 236 32.20 -24.97 7.38
C LEU A 236 32.97 -24.64 8.67
N ASP A 237 32.50 -23.66 9.44
CA ASP A 237 33.08 -23.30 10.73
C ASP A 237 33.02 -24.47 11.73
N LYS A 238 31.90 -25.20 11.74
CA LYS A 238 31.73 -26.40 12.56
C LYS A 238 32.76 -27.48 12.20
N GLU A 239 32.98 -27.74 10.92
CA GLU A 239 33.96 -28.74 10.46
C GLU A 239 35.40 -28.31 10.78
N GLU A 240 35.71 -27.01 10.70
CA GLU A 240 37.01 -26.49 11.13
C GLU A 240 37.24 -26.69 12.64
N LEU A 241 36.22 -26.43 13.48
CA LEU A 241 36.29 -26.63 14.92
C LEU A 241 36.44 -28.11 15.29
N LYS A 242 35.75 -29.03 14.59
CA LYS A 242 35.93 -30.48 14.77
C LYS A 242 37.36 -30.93 14.43
N ASN A 243 37.93 -30.39 13.35
CA ASN A 243 39.30 -30.70 12.95
C ASN A 243 40.32 -30.17 13.98
N LYS A 244 40.14 -28.96 14.52
CA LYS A 244 41.00 -28.40 15.58
C LYS A 244 40.92 -29.19 16.89
N LYS A 245 39.71 -29.66 17.24
CA LYS A 245 39.48 -30.56 18.37
C LYS A 245 40.22 -31.89 18.20
N GLY A 246 40.22 -32.48 17.00
CA GLY A 246 40.91 -33.74 16.72
C GLY A 246 42.44 -33.68 16.77
N ASN A 247 43.02 -32.47 16.69
CA ASN A 247 44.47 -32.23 16.65
C ASN A 247 45.05 -31.67 17.96
N THR A 248 44.26 -31.62 19.05
CA THR A 248 44.64 -30.99 20.31
C THR A 248 44.48 -31.96 21.50
N ASP A 249 45.52 -32.10 22.33
CA ASP A 249 45.51 -32.97 23.52
C ASP A 249 45.12 -32.23 24.82
N SER A 250 44.86 -30.92 24.75
CA SER A 250 44.50 -30.09 25.92
C SER A 250 43.04 -30.30 26.34
N PRO A 251 42.75 -30.78 27.57
CA PRO A 251 41.39 -31.05 28.04
C PRO A 251 40.49 -29.81 28.09
N VAL A 252 41.07 -28.64 28.37
CA VAL A 252 40.35 -27.35 28.47
C VAL A 252 39.89 -26.90 27.09
N LEU A 253 40.76 -26.99 26.07
CA LEU A 253 40.42 -26.61 24.70
C LEU A 253 39.37 -27.54 24.10
N ILE A 254 39.43 -28.84 24.40
CA ILE A 254 38.41 -29.82 23.97
C ILE A 254 37.03 -29.44 24.52
N THR A 255 36.96 -28.97 25.77
CA THR A 255 35.70 -28.58 26.42
C THR A 255 35.12 -27.33 25.76
N GLU A 256 35.95 -26.32 25.46
CA GLU A 256 35.49 -25.10 24.79
C GLU A 256 35.10 -25.34 23.33
N TYR A 257 35.82 -26.22 22.61
CA TYR A 257 35.41 -26.63 21.27
C TYR A 257 34.07 -27.36 21.26
N ASN A 258 33.77 -28.21 22.26
CA ASN A 258 32.46 -28.85 22.36
C ASN A 258 31.35 -27.81 22.56
N ARG A 259 31.55 -26.83 23.46
CA ARG A 259 30.59 -25.75 23.70
C ARG A 259 30.27 -24.97 22.42
N LEU A 260 31.30 -24.55 21.70
CA LEU A 260 31.14 -23.80 20.44
C LEU A 260 30.47 -24.62 19.34
N ILE A 261 30.77 -25.92 19.26
CA ILE A 261 30.11 -26.83 18.30
C ILE A 261 28.62 -26.98 18.64
N ASP A 262 28.28 -27.14 19.92
CA ASP A 262 26.90 -27.24 20.38
C ASP A 262 26.12 -25.95 20.11
N ASP A 263 26.73 -24.78 20.33
CA ASP A 263 26.13 -23.47 20.01
C ASP A 263 25.84 -23.33 18.51
N ILE A 264 26.78 -23.73 17.64
CA ILE A 264 26.58 -23.74 16.19
C ILE A 264 25.46 -24.71 15.79
N ASP A 265 25.36 -25.88 16.42
CA ASP A 265 24.28 -26.84 16.16
C ASP A 265 22.90 -26.30 16.53
N ASN A 266 22.82 -25.56 17.64
CA ASN A 266 21.59 -24.86 18.04
C ASN A 266 21.21 -23.75 17.04
N HIS A 267 22.19 -23.00 16.53
CA HIS A 267 21.96 -21.97 15.51
C HIS A 267 21.45 -22.58 14.19
N ILE A 268 22.08 -23.66 13.70
CA ILE A 268 21.64 -24.37 12.50
C ILE A 268 20.21 -24.89 12.66
N THR A 269 19.87 -25.43 13.84
CA THR A 269 18.51 -25.91 14.12
C THR A 269 17.49 -24.78 14.14
N THR A 270 17.87 -23.61 14.68
CA THR A 270 17.02 -22.41 14.68
C THR A 270 16.76 -21.89 13.28
N ILE A 271 17.80 -21.80 12.44
CA ILE A 271 17.68 -21.37 11.05
C ILE A 271 16.76 -22.31 10.26
N LYS A 272 16.91 -23.63 10.41
CA LYS A 272 16.02 -24.61 9.77
C LYS A 272 14.56 -24.43 10.17
N LYS A 273 14.29 -24.19 11.45
CA LYS A 273 12.93 -23.92 11.94
C LYS A 273 12.35 -22.65 11.31
N LEU A 274 13.15 -21.59 11.16
CA LEU A 274 12.73 -20.36 10.48
C LEU A 274 12.45 -20.57 8.99
N GLU A 275 13.21 -21.46 8.31
CA GLU A 275 12.93 -21.85 6.92
C GLU A 275 11.59 -22.60 6.80
N GLU A 276 11.32 -23.55 7.71
CA GLU A 276 10.04 -24.27 7.78
C GLU A 276 8.86 -23.32 8.04
N ASP A 277 9.01 -22.39 9.00
CA ASP A 277 7.99 -21.39 9.32
C ASP A 277 7.72 -20.46 8.12
N LYS A 278 8.77 -20.04 7.38
CA LYS A 278 8.63 -19.26 6.14
C LYS A 278 7.84 -20.03 5.08
N GLU A 279 8.13 -21.32 4.89
CA GLU A 279 7.44 -22.15 3.91
C GLU A 279 5.96 -22.34 4.25
N LEU A 280 5.65 -22.59 5.52
CA LEU A 280 4.27 -22.64 6.03
C LEU A 280 3.53 -21.32 5.81
N LEU A 281 4.19 -20.19 6.04
CA LEU A 281 3.62 -18.86 5.86
C LEU A 281 3.26 -18.60 4.39
N LYS A 282 4.15 -18.96 3.45
CA LYS A 282 3.91 -18.89 2.00
C LYS A 282 2.74 -19.78 1.55
N LEU A 283 2.65 -21.00 2.09
CA LEU A 283 1.53 -21.90 1.83
C LEU A 283 0.20 -21.29 2.34
N LYS A 284 0.22 -20.67 3.53
CA LYS A 284 -0.96 -20.01 4.09
C LYS A 284 -1.40 -18.81 3.27
N ILE A 285 -0.48 -17.92 2.86
CA ILE A 285 -0.80 -16.78 1.97
C ILE A 285 -1.45 -17.28 0.67
N THR A 286 -0.86 -18.31 0.06
CA THR A 286 -1.38 -18.92 -1.17
C THR A 286 -2.81 -19.44 -1.00
N SER A 287 -3.07 -20.16 0.09
CA SER A 287 -4.39 -20.67 0.44
C SER A 287 -5.41 -19.55 0.66
N SER A 288 -4.99 -18.46 1.31
CA SER A 288 -5.85 -17.30 1.58
C SER A 288 -6.24 -16.56 0.30
N ILE A 289 -5.29 -16.38 -0.63
CA ILE A 289 -5.57 -15.80 -1.96
C ILE A 289 -6.54 -16.67 -2.75
N ASN A 290 -6.40 -17.99 -2.68
CA ASN A 290 -7.34 -18.90 -3.31
C ASN A 290 -8.75 -18.80 -2.70
N SER A 291 -8.86 -18.57 -1.39
CA SER A 291 -10.14 -18.34 -0.73
C SER A 291 -10.80 -17.02 -1.20
N LEU A 292 -10.02 -15.94 -1.37
CA LEU A 292 -10.53 -14.70 -2.00
C LEU A 292 -10.98 -14.92 -3.45
N LYS A 293 -10.23 -15.71 -4.22
CA LYS A 293 -10.61 -16.04 -5.61
C LYS A 293 -11.93 -16.80 -5.65
N HIS A 294 -12.13 -17.76 -4.75
CA HIS A 294 -13.38 -18.50 -4.62
C HIS A 294 -14.55 -17.56 -4.32
N LEU A 295 -14.40 -16.70 -3.31
CA LEU A 295 -15.41 -15.71 -2.94
C LEU A 295 -15.77 -14.79 -4.13
N ASN A 296 -14.77 -14.33 -4.90
CA ASN A 296 -15.02 -13.52 -6.09
C ASN A 296 -15.87 -14.27 -7.13
N LEU A 297 -15.57 -15.55 -7.39
CA LEU A 297 -16.33 -16.37 -8.33
C LEU A 297 -17.77 -16.61 -7.86
N GLU A 298 -17.98 -16.84 -6.57
CA GLU A 298 -19.32 -17.00 -5.98
C GLU A 298 -20.13 -15.71 -6.07
N LEU A 299 -19.53 -14.56 -5.74
CA LEU A 299 -20.16 -13.24 -5.85
C LEU A 299 -20.54 -12.89 -7.30
N VAL A 300 -19.67 -13.24 -8.26
CA VAL A 300 -19.97 -13.11 -9.70
C VAL A 300 -21.09 -14.08 -10.11
N GLY A 301 -21.15 -15.27 -9.53
CA GLY A 301 -22.26 -16.21 -9.70
C GLY A 301 -23.60 -15.64 -9.24
N ILE A 302 -23.63 -14.99 -8.07
CA ILE A 302 -24.82 -14.34 -7.50
C ILE A 302 -25.33 -13.21 -8.41
N LYS A 303 -24.46 -12.53 -9.16
CA LYS A 303 -24.87 -11.52 -10.17
C LYS A 303 -25.85 -12.11 -11.21
N SER A 304 -25.72 -13.39 -11.52
CA SER A 304 -26.53 -14.09 -12.52
C SER A 304 -27.83 -14.70 -11.97
N GLN A 305 -27.97 -14.81 -10.65
CA GLN A 305 -29.13 -15.42 -9.99
C GLN A 305 -30.05 -14.37 -9.35
N THR A 306 -31.36 -14.64 -9.33
CA THR A 306 -32.41 -13.71 -8.84
C THR A 306 -32.69 -13.80 -7.34
N THR A 307 -32.15 -14.82 -6.67
CA THR A 307 -32.36 -15.11 -5.24
C THR A 307 -31.03 -15.46 -4.60
N LEU A 308 -30.74 -14.89 -3.42
CA LEU A 308 -29.73 -15.42 -2.51
C LEU A 308 -30.28 -16.73 -1.92
N GLU A 309 -30.10 -17.84 -2.61
CA GLU A 309 -29.87 -19.07 -1.84
C GLU A 309 -28.42 -18.94 -1.30
N ASP A 310 -28.22 -19.36 -0.05
CA ASP A 310 -26.92 -19.46 0.64
C ASP A 310 -26.51 -18.32 1.59
N SER A 311 -27.05 -18.41 2.81
CA SER A 311 -26.35 -17.96 4.02
C SER A 311 -25.02 -18.68 4.26
N SER A 312 -24.71 -19.77 3.55
CA SER A 312 -23.48 -20.57 3.76
C SER A 312 -22.20 -19.91 3.22
N ILE A 313 -22.28 -19.04 2.21
CA ILE A 313 -21.09 -18.37 1.63
C ILE A 313 -20.48 -17.40 2.66
N LEU A 314 -21.34 -16.68 3.39
CA LEU A 314 -20.90 -15.79 4.47
C LEU A 314 -20.28 -16.58 5.62
N ASP A 315 -20.91 -17.69 6.03
CA ASP A 315 -20.43 -18.50 7.14
C ASP A 315 -19.06 -19.15 6.82
N ASP A 316 -18.87 -19.65 5.60
CA ASP A 316 -17.59 -20.26 5.20
C ASP A 316 -16.46 -19.23 5.07
N PHE A 317 -16.75 -18.06 4.48
CA PHE A 317 -15.76 -16.98 4.40
C PHE A 317 -15.43 -16.39 5.79
N ASP A 318 -16.43 -16.22 6.66
CA ASP A 318 -16.23 -15.71 8.01
C ASP A 318 -15.36 -16.64 8.86
N LYS A 319 -15.60 -17.95 8.74
CA LYS A 319 -14.78 -18.98 9.37
C LYS A 319 -13.33 -18.91 8.88
N LYS A 320 -13.10 -18.87 7.56
CA LYS A 320 -11.76 -18.74 6.97
C LYS A 320 -11.06 -17.44 7.37
N SER A 321 -11.81 -16.34 7.47
CA SER A 321 -11.29 -15.05 7.90
C SER A 321 -10.84 -15.08 9.36
N SER A 322 -11.66 -15.65 10.23
CA SER A 322 -11.35 -15.81 11.65
C SER A 322 -10.15 -16.74 11.86
N GLU A 323 -10.08 -17.85 11.14
CA GLU A 323 -8.95 -18.79 11.17
C GLU A 323 -7.63 -18.14 10.71
N LEU A 324 -7.66 -17.25 9.71
CA LEU A 324 -6.46 -16.56 9.25
C LEU A 324 -5.96 -15.52 10.26
N ALA A 325 -6.89 -14.78 10.87
CA ALA A 325 -6.56 -13.80 11.91
C ALA A 325 -5.98 -14.48 13.16
N LEU A 326 -6.54 -15.61 13.57
CA LEU A 326 -6.00 -16.42 14.67
C LEU A 326 -4.60 -16.94 14.35
N TYR A 327 -4.39 -17.49 13.15
CA TYR A 327 -3.07 -17.95 12.72
C TYR A 327 -2.01 -16.85 12.78
N TYR A 328 -2.33 -15.65 12.29
CA TYR A 328 -1.42 -14.50 12.36
C TYR A 328 -1.07 -14.14 13.81
N LYS A 329 -2.08 -14.16 14.70
CA LYS A 329 -1.88 -13.88 16.13
C LYS A 329 -0.99 -14.93 16.80
N ASP A 330 -1.26 -16.20 16.59
CA ASP A 330 -0.49 -17.32 17.17
C ASP A 330 0.96 -17.29 16.68
N LEU A 331 1.16 -16.91 15.41
CA LEU A 331 2.48 -16.71 14.83
C LEU A 331 3.24 -15.59 15.58
N LEU A 332 2.63 -14.41 15.75
CA LEU A 332 3.26 -13.32 16.51
C LEU A 332 3.62 -13.73 17.95
N GLU A 333 2.77 -14.51 18.60
CA GLU A 333 3.00 -14.99 19.96
C GLU A 333 4.21 -15.93 20.02
N SER A 334 4.30 -16.89 19.09
CA SER A 334 5.43 -17.83 19.00
C SER A 334 6.78 -17.13 18.75
N TYR A 335 6.81 -16.10 17.90
CA TYR A 335 8.04 -15.33 17.63
C TYR A 335 8.47 -14.47 18.83
N ASN A 336 7.51 -13.92 19.57
CA ASN A 336 7.81 -13.17 20.80
C ASN A 336 8.40 -14.10 21.88
N GLU A 337 7.95 -15.36 21.97
CA GLU A 337 8.52 -16.35 22.91
C GLU A 337 9.96 -16.75 22.54
N LEU A 338 10.25 -16.93 21.24
CA LEU A 338 11.60 -17.23 20.73
C LEU A 338 12.60 -16.10 21.00
N SER A 339 12.18 -14.84 20.80
CA SER A 339 13.02 -13.67 21.09
C SER A 339 13.35 -13.52 22.60
N ASN A 340 12.40 -13.88 23.47
CA ASN A 340 12.57 -13.79 24.93
C ASN A 340 13.42 -14.93 25.51
N THR A 341 13.46 -16.09 24.85
CA THR A 341 14.33 -17.22 25.25
C THR A 341 15.78 -17.01 24.80
N SER A 342 16.01 -16.38 23.63
CA SER A 342 17.35 -16.00 23.17
C SER A 342 18.01 -14.89 24.01
N SER A 343 17.25 -14.10 24.77
CA SER A 343 17.77 -13.02 25.64
C SER A 343 18.18 -13.51 27.04
N LYS A 344 17.89 -14.77 27.41
CA LYS A 344 18.13 -15.32 28.74
C LYS A 344 19.31 -16.29 28.84
N ASN A 345 19.91 -16.66 27.71
CA ASN A 345 21.17 -17.39 27.62
C ASN A 345 22.25 -16.45 27.07
#